data_AF-A0A7C4L2B7-F1
#
_entry.id   AF-A0A7C4L2B7-F1
#
_cell.length_a   1.000
_cell.length_b   1.000
_cell.length_c   1.000
_cell.angle_alpha   90.00
_cell.angle_beta   90.00
_cell.angle_gamma   90.00
#
_symmetry.space_group_name_H-M   'P 1'
#
loop_
_entity.id
_entity.type
_entity.pdbx_description
1 polymer ?
#
loop_
_entity_poly.entity_id
_entity_poly.type
_entity_poly.pdbx_seq_one_letter_code
_entity_poly.pdbx_strand_id
1 'polypeptide(L)'
;MRKRFDEQFKATVAPRAVKEEQTLQELAEKYQVHRNQISAWKKKLLEQSAILFERKNKKDEEYAQLKKEKDELFRQLGEMQYQNEWLKKIQTAVWKRSWLIEPKEPRLSVRMQCSLLSIPRSGVYYRVRPRRKLHDQYHEAIRQIRETKPFYGYRKFALELQGRMPELTEKQVRRIM
;
A
#
# COMPACT_ATOMS: atom_id res chain seq x y z
N MET A 1 -19.33 35.61 -19.15
CA MET A 1 -18.06 35.48 -18.37
C MET A 1 -18.26 36.14 -17.01
N ARG A 2 -18.08 35.42 -15.89
CA ARG A 2 -18.36 35.93 -14.53
C ARG A 2 -17.15 36.73 -14.02
N LYS A 3 -17.25 38.05 -13.89
CA LYS A 3 -16.17 38.89 -13.34
C LYS A 3 -15.91 38.49 -11.88
N ARG A 4 -14.66 38.16 -11.54
CA ARG A 4 -14.21 37.92 -10.16
C ARG A 4 -13.69 39.26 -9.61
N PHE A 5 -14.19 39.64 -8.45
CA PHE A 5 -13.75 40.83 -7.73
C PHE A 5 -12.84 40.46 -6.58
N ASP A 6 -11.81 41.26 -6.36
CA ASP A 6 -10.85 41.11 -5.28
C ASP A 6 -11.53 41.25 -3.89
N GLU A 7 -10.96 40.61 -2.88
CA GLU A 7 -11.52 40.58 -1.53
C GLU A 7 -11.45 41.96 -0.86
N GLN A 8 -10.36 42.70 -1.09
CA GLN A 8 -10.19 44.08 -0.64
C GLN A 8 -11.25 45.02 -1.24
N PHE A 9 -11.57 44.81 -2.52
CA PHE A 9 -12.59 45.59 -3.22
C PHE A 9 -13.99 45.35 -2.62
N LYS A 10 -14.35 44.09 -2.34
CA LYS A 10 -15.62 43.76 -1.65
C LYS A 10 -15.68 44.36 -0.25
N ALA A 11 -14.57 44.34 0.49
CA ALA A 11 -14.47 44.94 1.82
C ALA A 11 -14.58 46.47 1.82
N THR A 12 -14.37 47.14 0.69
CA THR A 12 -14.54 48.59 0.54
C THR A 12 -15.96 48.97 0.15
N VAL A 13 -16.60 48.16 -0.73
CA VAL A 13 -17.94 48.41 -1.25
C VAL A 13 -19.03 47.97 -0.27
N ALA A 14 -18.86 46.84 0.42
CA ALA A 14 -19.87 46.30 1.33
C ALA A 14 -20.20 47.22 2.52
N PRO A 15 -19.24 47.88 3.22
CA PRO A 15 -19.55 48.83 4.28
C PRO A 15 -20.32 50.06 3.79
N ARG A 16 -20.01 50.57 2.59
CA ARG A 16 -20.73 51.71 1.98
C ARG A 16 -22.19 51.35 1.67
N ALA A 17 -22.44 50.11 1.27
CA ALA A 17 -23.80 49.58 1.10
C ALA A 17 -24.55 49.36 2.43
N VAL A 18 -23.82 49.11 3.53
CA VAL A 18 -24.41 48.99 4.88
C VAL A 18 -24.75 50.35 5.47
N LYS A 19 -23.91 51.38 5.24
CA LYS A 19 -24.13 52.75 5.73
C LYS A 19 -25.27 53.50 5.04
N GLU A 20 -25.75 53.01 3.89
CA GLU A 20 -26.86 53.59 3.11
C GLU A 20 -26.67 55.05 2.68
N GLU A 21 -25.41 55.55 2.69
CA GLU A 21 -25.03 56.89 2.21
C GLU A 21 -25.31 57.11 0.71
N GLN A 22 -25.39 56.01 -0.07
CA GLN A 22 -25.70 56.02 -1.50
C GLN A 22 -26.66 54.86 -1.81
N THR A 23 -27.56 55.05 -2.76
CA THR A 23 -28.46 53.97 -3.16
C THR A 23 -27.65 52.82 -3.78
N LEU A 24 -28.17 51.59 -3.71
CA LEU A 24 -27.51 50.43 -4.33
C LEU A 24 -27.33 50.60 -5.85
N GLN A 25 -28.10 51.50 -6.47
CA GLN A 25 -28.06 51.81 -7.90
C GLN A 25 -26.93 52.81 -8.19
N GLU A 26 -26.78 53.86 -7.39
CA GLU A 26 -25.64 54.77 -7.46
C GLU A 26 -24.31 54.06 -7.17
N LEU A 27 -24.28 53.14 -6.22
CA LEU A 27 -23.09 52.30 -5.95
C LEU A 27 -22.80 51.35 -7.11
N ALA A 28 -23.84 50.81 -7.74
CA ALA A 28 -23.68 49.96 -8.91
C ALA A 28 -23.07 50.72 -10.10
N GLU A 29 -23.47 51.98 -10.30
CA GLU A 29 -22.93 52.86 -11.33
C GLU A 29 -21.51 53.30 -11.02
N LYS A 30 -21.26 53.77 -9.79
CA LYS A 30 -19.94 54.26 -9.34
C LYS A 30 -18.84 53.20 -9.37
N TYR A 31 -19.19 51.96 -9.02
CA TYR A 31 -18.24 50.85 -8.98
C TYR A 31 -18.35 49.92 -10.18
N GLN A 32 -19.26 50.19 -11.11
CA GLN A 32 -19.57 49.33 -12.27
C GLN A 32 -19.86 47.86 -11.87
N VAL A 33 -20.56 47.67 -10.74
CA VAL A 33 -20.93 46.36 -10.21
C VAL A 33 -22.44 46.19 -10.22
N HIS A 34 -22.93 45.03 -10.62
CA HIS A 34 -24.36 44.76 -10.59
C HIS A 34 -24.95 44.80 -9.16
N ARG A 35 -26.09 45.47 -8.98
CA ARG A 35 -26.82 45.66 -7.71
C ARG A 35 -26.92 44.38 -6.85
N ASN A 36 -27.27 43.26 -7.46
CA ASN A 36 -27.40 41.96 -6.77
C ASN A 36 -26.09 41.48 -6.13
N GLN A 37 -24.92 41.80 -6.71
CA GLN A 37 -23.63 41.42 -6.14
C GLN A 37 -23.31 42.27 -4.90
N ILE A 38 -23.61 43.57 -4.95
CA ILE A 38 -23.47 44.47 -3.81
C ILE A 38 -24.39 44.03 -2.67
N SER A 39 -25.64 43.65 -2.98
CA SER A 39 -26.57 43.10 -2.00
C SER A 39 -26.06 41.80 -1.37
N ALA A 40 -25.51 40.88 -2.17
CA ALA A 40 -24.90 39.65 -1.67
C ALA A 40 -23.68 39.93 -0.77
N TRP A 41 -22.87 40.94 -1.07
CA TRP A 41 -21.73 41.33 -0.24
C TRP A 41 -22.16 42.03 1.06
N LYS A 42 -23.17 42.90 1.01
CA LYS A 42 -23.81 43.49 2.20
C LYS A 42 -24.28 42.39 3.15
N LYS A 43 -24.99 41.39 2.62
CA LYS A 43 -25.51 40.26 3.40
C LYS A 43 -24.39 39.42 4.02
N LYS A 44 -23.36 39.06 3.23
CA LYS A 44 -22.18 38.35 3.73
C LYS A 44 -21.43 39.13 4.81
N LEU A 45 -21.28 40.44 4.66
CA LEU A 45 -20.61 41.27 5.66
C LEU A 45 -21.38 41.27 6.98
N LEU A 46 -22.71 41.40 6.95
CA LEU A 46 -23.54 41.36 8.16
C LEU A 46 -23.53 39.99 8.85
N GLU A 47 -23.52 38.91 8.08
CA GLU A 47 -23.42 37.54 8.61
C GLU A 47 -22.03 37.28 9.22
N GLN A 48 -20.96 37.70 8.53
CA GLN A 48 -19.58 37.49 8.99
C GLN A 48 -19.12 38.51 10.04
N SER A 49 -19.78 39.67 10.17
CA SER A 49 -19.39 40.70 11.15
C SER A 49 -19.54 40.20 12.57
N ALA A 50 -20.60 39.40 12.85
CA ALA A 50 -20.77 38.79 14.17
C ALA A 50 -19.55 37.91 14.54
N ILE A 51 -19.05 37.13 13.56
CA ILE A 51 -17.90 36.24 13.70
C ILE A 51 -16.59 37.01 13.91
N LEU A 52 -16.47 38.23 13.38
CA LEU A 52 -15.28 39.09 13.58
C LEU A 52 -15.20 39.66 15.00
N PHE A 53 -16.35 39.87 15.65
CA PHE A 53 -16.44 40.37 17.03
C PHE A 53 -16.52 39.24 18.07
N GLU A 54 -16.74 38.00 17.65
CA GLU A 54 -16.51 36.84 18.52
C GLU A 54 -15.05 36.80 18.96
N ARG A 55 -14.82 36.72 20.28
CA ARG A 55 -13.47 36.70 20.88
C ARG A 55 -12.61 35.63 20.19
N LYS A 56 -11.50 36.06 19.58
CA LYS A 56 -10.51 35.22 18.89
C LYS A 56 -10.07 33.98 19.69
N ASN A 57 -10.10 34.06 21.02
CA ASN A 57 -9.70 33.00 21.93
C ASN A 57 -10.36 31.64 21.65
N LYS A 58 -11.63 31.55 21.25
CA LYS A 58 -12.28 30.24 20.98
C LYS A 58 -11.72 29.54 19.74
N LYS A 59 -11.46 30.30 18.67
CA LYS A 59 -10.85 29.76 17.44
C LYS A 59 -9.36 29.48 17.63
N ASP A 60 -8.68 30.30 18.44
CA ASP A 60 -7.29 30.08 18.78
C ASP A 60 -7.11 28.85 19.68
N GLU A 61 -8.06 28.56 20.58
CA GLU A 61 -8.09 27.34 21.41
C GLU A 61 -8.34 26.08 20.59
N GLU A 62 -9.35 26.09 19.71
CA GLU A 62 -9.64 24.96 18.80
C GLU A 62 -8.45 24.72 17.85
N TYR A 63 -7.87 25.78 17.30
CA TYR A 63 -6.67 25.69 16.46
C TYR A 63 -5.46 25.17 17.24
N ALA A 64 -5.29 25.59 18.50
CA ALA A 64 -4.22 25.09 19.37
C ALA A 64 -4.41 23.60 19.72
N GLN A 65 -5.65 23.16 19.95
CA GLN A 65 -5.98 21.74 20.15
C GLN A 65 -5.67 20.92 18.89
N LEU A 66 -6.17 21.34 17.73
CA LEU A 66 -5.88 20.69 16.45
C LEU A 66 -4.38 20.64 16.15
N LYS A 67 -3.63 21.68 16.51
CA LYS A 67 -2.18 21.71 16.35
C LYS A 67 -1.50 20.69 17.26
N LYS A 68 -1.91 20.58 18.53
CA LYS A 68 -1.39 19.56 19.46
C LYS A 68 -1.68 18.15 18.97
N GLU A 69 -2.92 17.88 18.55
CA GLU A 69 -3.30 16.57 18.00
C GLU A 69 -2.47 16.22 16.75
N LYS A 70 -2.26 17.19 15.87
CA LYS A 70 -1.41 17.02 14.68
C LYS A 70 0.04 16.71 15.05
N ASP A 71 0.59 17.42 16.04
CA ASP A 71 1.95 17.19 16.51
C ASP A 71 2.10 15.81 17.16
N GLU A 72 1.10 15.36 17.94
CA GLU A 72 1.05 14.02 18.52
C GLU A 72 0.96 12.93 17.45
N LEU A 73 0.11 13.10 16.45
CA LEU A 73 -0.01 12.16 15.33
C LEU A 73 1.29 12.05 14.54
N PHE A 74 1.98 13.17 14.28
CA PHE A 74 3.28 13.13 13.60
C PHE A 74 4.36 12.46 14.44
N ARG A 75 4.33 12.66 15.76
CA ARG A 75 5.23 11.96 16.67
C ARG A 75 5.01 10.46 16.60
N GLN A 76 3.76 10.01 16.70
CA GLN A 76 3.41 8.58 16.56
C GLN A 76 3.82 8.02 15.20
N LEU A 77 3.59 8.77 14.11
CA LEU A 77 4.01 8.37 12.77
C LEU A 77 5.54 8.19 12.70
N GLY A 78 6.30 9.13 13.27
CA GLY A 78 7.76 9.05 13.33
C GLY A 78 8.26 7.86 14.15
N GLU A 79 7.68 7.63 15.33
CA GLU A 79 7.99 6.47 16.18
C GLU A 79 7.70 5.15 15.43
N MET A 80 6.55 5.04 14.77
CA MET A 80 6.17 3.87 13.97
C MET A 80 7.09 3.67 12.75
N GLN A 81 7.51 4.74 12.07
CA GLN A 81 8.46 4.65 10.96
C GLN A 81 9.81 4.12 11.44
N TYR A 82 10.33 4.69 12.54
CA TYR A 82 11.58 4.25 13.14
C TYR A 82 11.53 2.77 13.57
N GLN A 83 10.46 2.37 14.27
CA GLN A 83 10.26 0.97 14.69
C GLN A 83 10.24 0.03 13.47
N ASN A 84 9.53 0.39 12.40
CA ASN A 84 9.51 -0.40 11.17
C ASN A 84 10.88 -0.50 10.49
N GLU A 85 11.64 0.60 10.43
CA GLU A 85 13.00 0.60 9.89
C GLU A 85 13.96 -0.25 10.73
N TRP A 86 13.82 -0.20 12.06
CA TRP A 86 14.58 -1.04 12.97
C TRP A 86 14.24 -2.53 12.78
N LEU A 87 12.95 -2.88 12.68
CA LEU A 87 12.51 -4.26 12.44
C LEU A 87 13.01 -4.82 11.10
N LYS A 88 13.14 -3.98 10.06
CA LYS A 88 13.74 -4.39 8.77
C LYS A 88 15.20 -4.85 8.90
N LYS A 89 15.95 -4.37 9.90
CA LYS A 89 17.34 -4.82 10.16
C LYS A 89 17.38 -6.27 10.64
N ILE A 90 16.30 -6.77 11.25
CA ILE A 90 16.18 -8.16 11.68
C ILE A 90 15.89 -9.02 10.44
N GLN A 91 16.95 -9.45 9.75
CA GLN A 91 16.82 -10.35 8.61
C GLN A 91 16.49 -11.76 9.08
N THR A 92 15.22 -12.13 8.97
CA THR A 92 14.78 -13.52 9.08
C THR A 92 14.90 -14.24 7.74
N ALA A 93 15.20 -15.54 7.79
CA ALA A 93 15.24 -16.39 6.61
C ALA A 93 13.93 -16.29 5.81
N VAL A 94 14.03 -16.31 4.48
CA VAL A 94 12.89 -16.12 3.55
C VAL A 94 11.71 -17.04 3.88
N TRP A 95 11.99 -18.30 4.23
CA TRP A 95 10.94 -19.26 4.57
C TRP A 95 10.16 -18.88 5.84
N LYS A 96 10.81 -18.27 6.86
CA LYS A 96 10.12 -17.80 8.07
C LYS A 96 9.19 -16.62 7.76
N ARG A 97 9.64 -15.69 6.92
CA ARG A 97 8.80 -14.56 6.48
C ARG A 97 7.60 -15.03 5.67
N SER A 98 7.73 -16.12 4.91
CA SER A 98 6.62 -16.65 4.12
C SER A 98 5.47 -17.19 4.97
N TRP A 99 5.69 -17.50 6.25
CA TRP A 99 4.64 -17.93 7.17
C TRP A 99 3.79 -16.75 7.68
N LEU A 100 4.27 -15.51 7.53
CA LEU A 100 3.52 -14.29 7.91
C LEU A 100 2.49 -13.88 6.85
N ILE A 101 2.40 -14.61 5.74
CA ILE A 101 1.46 -14.29 4.67
C ILE A 101 0.07 -14.78 5.06
N GLU A 102 -0.90 -13.89 4.95
CA GLU A 102 -2.31 -14.11 5.28
C GLU A 102 -3.16 -14.01 4.00
N PRO A 103 -3.44 -15.12 3.29
CA PRO A 103 -4.12 -15.06 2.00
C PRO A 103 -5.57 -14.57 2.05
N LYS A 104 -6.19 -14.58 3.24
CA LYS A 104 -7.59 -14.20 3.46
C LYS A 104 -7.75 -12.75 3.95
N GLU A 105 -6.66 -12.00 4.08
CA GLU A 105 -6.71 -10.61 4.55
C GLU A 105 -7.41 -9.71 3.50
N PRO A 106 -8.54 -9.05 3.84
CA PRO A 106 -9.33 -8.31 2.85
C PRO A 106 -8.67 -7.01 2.38
N ARG A 107 -7.81 -6.39 3.20
CA ARG A 107 -7.19 -5.09 2.88
C ARG A 107 -5.88 -5.23 2.09
N LEU A 108 -5.15 -6.32 2.27
CA LEU A 108 -3.83 -6.51 1.67
C LEU A 108 -3.80 -7.75 0.78
N SER A 109 -3.67 -7.55 -0.52
CA SER A 109 -3.45 -8.67 -1.44
C SER A 109 -2.15 -9.41 -1.12
N VAL A 110 -2.10 -10.72 -1.40
CA VAL A 110 -0.87 -11.54 -1.26
C VAL A 110 0.33 -10.91 -1.99
N ARG A 111 0.10 -10.22 -3.12
CA ARG A 111 1.16 -9.50 -3.84
C ARG A 111 1.75 -8.35 -3.01
N MET A 112 0.90 -7.56 -2.37
CA MET A 112 1.33 -6.46 -1.51
C MET A 112 2.06 -7.00 -0.28
N GLN A 113 1.54 -8.05 0.34
CA GLN A 113 2.19 -8.72 1.47
C GLN A 113 3.59 -9.24 1.10
N CYS A 114 3.76 -9.87 -0.07
CA CYS A 114 5.07 -10.31 -0.56
C CYS A 114 6.05 -9.13 -0.74
N SER A 115 5.56 -7.99 -1.24
CA SER A 115 6.36 -6.79 -1.40
C SER A 115 6.80 -6.19 -0.07
N LEU A 116 5.90 -6.15 0.92
CA LEU A 116 6.19 -5.66 2.28
C LEU A 116 7.20 -6.57 3.00
N LEU A 117 7.06 -7.87 2.83
CA LEU A 117 7.93 -8.88 3.44
C LEU A 117 9.23 -9.10 2.65
N SER A 118 9.43 -8.46 1.50
CA SER A 118 10.58 -8.66 0.60
C SER A 118 10.81 -10.14 0.22
N ILE A 119 9.74 -10.84 -0.16
CA ILE A 119 9.75 -12.26 -0.57
C ILE A 119 9.34 -12.38 -2.04
N PRO A 120 10.00 -13.23 -2.85
CA PRO A 120 9.53 -13.54 -4.19
C PRO A 120 8.18 -14.27 -4.13
N ARG A 121 7.22 -13.79 -4.91
CA ARG A 121 5.86 -14.37 -4.97
C ARG A 121 5.87 -15.87 -5.30
N SER A 122 6.81 -16.34 -6.12
CA SER A 122 6.93 -17.75 -6.50
C SER A 122 7.13 -18.67 -5.29
N GLY A 123 7.85 -18.22 -4.26
CA GLY A 123 8.10 -19.01 -3.05
C GLY A 123 6.85 -19.32 -2.24
N VAL A 124 5.85 -18.43 -2.28
CA VAL A 124 4.59 -18.56 -1.53
C VAL A 124 3.71 -19.67 -2.10
N TYR A 125 3.67 -19.77 -3.42
CA TYR A 125 2.88 -20.79 -4.12
C TYR A 125 3.67 -22.08 -4.34
N TYR A 126 4.98 -22.05 -4.11
CA TYR A 126 5.83 -23.21 -4.28
C TYR A 126 5.52 -24.26 -3.21
N ARG A 127 4.99 -25.39 -3.64
CA ARG A 127 4.89 -26.58 -2.80
C ARG A 127 6.05 -27.49 -3.13
N VAL A 128 6.85 -27.81 -2.11
CA VAL A 128 7.90 -28.83 -2.22
C VAL A 128 7.24 -30.11 -2.70
N ARG A 129 7.58 -30.53 -3.93
CA ARG A 129 7.16 -31.85 -4.39
C ARG A 129 7.97 -32.86 -3.58
N PRO A 130 7.32 -33.78 -2.86
CA PRO A 130 8.04 -34.82 -2.15
C PRO A 130 8.89 -35.57 -3.18
N ARG A 131 10.16 -35.81 -2.84
CA ARG A 131 10.99 -36.69 -3.66
C ARG A 131 10.25 -38.03 -3.73
N ARG A 132 9.86 -38.47 -4.94
CA ARG A 132 9.40 -39.85 -5.11
C ARG A 132 10.53 -40.73 -4.59
N LYS A 133 10.24 -41.59 -3.63
CA LYS A 133 11.16 -42.62 -3.10
C LYS A 133 11.40 -43.72 -4.15
N LEU A 134 11.74 -43.34 -5.37
CA LEU A 134 12.14 -44.28 -6.42
C LEU A 134 13.33 -45.11 -5.94
N HIS A 135 14.25 -44.50 -5.17
CA HIS A 135 15.47 -45.15 -4.71
C HIS A 135 15.21 -46.35 -3.80
N ASP A 136 14.35 -46.20 -2.78
CA ASP A 136 14.17 -47.22 -1.73
C ASP A 136 13.73 -48.58 -2.28
N GLN A 137 12.85 -48.59 -3.29
CA GLN A 137 12.28 -49.80 -3.87
C GLN A 137 13.23 -50.53 -4.84
N TYR A 138 14.24 -49.84 -5.38
CA TYR A 138 15.12 -50.39 -6.42
C TYR A 138 16.53 -50.69 -5.93
N HIS A 139 16.86 -50.32 -4.69
CA HIS A 139 18.19 -50.55 -4.12
C HIS A 139 18.60 -52.02 -4.09
N GLU A 140 17.67 -52.93 -3.83
CA GLU A 140 17.95 -54.37 -3.81
C GLU A 140 18.25 -54.91 -5.21
N ALA A 141 17.42 -54.59 -6.20
CA ALA A 141 17.63 -54.99 -7.59
C ALA A 141 18.95 -54.41 -8.14
N ILE A 142 19.28 -53.17 -7.76
CA ILE A 142 20.51 -52.50 -8.18
C ILE A 142 21.74 -53.14 -7.55
N ARG A 143 21.69 -53.49 -6.26
CA ARG A 143 22.76 -54.23 -5.59
C ARG A 143 22.99 -55.57 -6.27
N GLN A 144 21.94 -56.35 -6.52
CA GLN A 144 22.03 -57.65 -7.17
C GLN A 144 22.71 -57.57 -8.55
N ILE A 145 22.36 -56.58 -9.38
CA ILE A 145 23.00 -56.44 -10.71
C ILE A 145 24.47 -56.02 -10.56
N ARG A 146 24.81 -55.13 -9.62
CA ARG A 146 26.21 -54.74 -9.38
C ARG A 146 27.06 -55.91 -8.86
N GLU A 147 26.50 -56.74 -7.98
CA GLU A 147 27.19 -57.92 -7.42
C GLU A 147 27.39 -59.00 -8.47
N THR A 148 26.35 -59.28 -9.28
CA THR A 148 26.43 -60.32 -10.33
C THR A 148 27.24 -59.87 -11.54
N LYS A 149 27.23 -58.58 -11.88
CA LYS A 149 27.79 -58.04 -13.12
C LYS A 149 28.51 -56.70 -12.87
N PRO A 150 29.67 -56.72 -12.20
CA PRO A 150 30.40 -55.50 -11.80
C PRO A 150 30.96 -54.70 -12.98
N PHE A 151 31.13 -55.32 -14.15
CA PHE A 151 31.66 -54.70 -15.36
C PHE A 151 30.59 -54.00 -16.22
N TYR A 152 29.31 -54.04 -15.82
CA TYR A 152 28.25 -53.40 -16.58
C TYR A 152 28.33 -51.87 -16.45
N GLY A 153 28.56 -51.21 -17.58
CA GLY A 153 28.36 -49.78 -17.69
C GLY A 153 26.88 -49.40 -17.67
N TYR A 154 26.61 -48.12 -17.45
CA TYR A 154 25.28 -47.54 -17.30
C TYR A 154 24.23 -48.02 -18.33
N ARG A 155 24.58 -48.05 -19.62
CA ARG A 155 23.63 -48.41 -20.69
C ARG A 155 23.16 -49.87 -20.60
N LYS A 156 24.08 -50.80 -20.35
CA LYS A 156 23.75 -52.24 -20.21
C LYS A 156 22.96 -52.48 -18.93
N PHE A 157 23.34 -51.78 -17.87
CA PHE A 157 22.62 -51.81 -16.60
C PHE A 157 21.19 -51.28 -16.72
N ALA A 158 20.98 -50.18 -17.45
CA ALA A 158 19.65 -49.61 -17.69
C ALA A 158 18.74 -50.56 -18.46
N LEU A 159 19.24 -51.22 -19.51
CA LEU A 159 18.49 -52.24 -20.25
C LEU A 159 18.11 -53.43 -19.37
N GLU A 160 19.03 -53.90 -18.53
CA GLU A 160 18.76 -55.03 -17.63
C GLU A 160 17.75 -54.66 -16.52
N LEU A 161 17.87 -53.46 -15.97
CA LEU A 161 16.91 -52.95 -14.98
C LEU A 161 15.53 -52.73 -15.60
N GLN A 162 15.47 -52.21 -16.83
CA GLN A 162 14.22 -51.99 -17.58
C GLN A 162 13.55 -53.31 -17.98
N GLY A 163 14.35 -54.35 -18.27
CA GLY A 163 13.84 -55.70 -18.52
C GLY A 163 13.22 -56.36 -17.28
N ARG A 164 13.73 -56.06 -16.08
CA ARG A 164 13.14 -56.51 -14.81
C ARG A 164 11.95 -55.65 -14.37
N MET A 165 11.98 -54.36 -14.71
CA MET A 165 11.01 -53.36 -14.26
C MET A 165 10.72 -52.36 -15.39
N PRO A 166 9.66 -52.58 -16.18
CA PRO A 166 9.36 -51.75 -17.35
C PRO A 166 8.89 -50.33 -16.99
N GLU A 167 8.53 -50.06 -15.74
CA GLU A 167 8.09 -48.74 -15.26
C GLU A 167 9.25 -47.72 -15.13
N LEU A 168 10.49 -48.19 -15.15
CA LEU A 168 11.68 -47.35 -15.01
C LEU A 168 12.16 -46.82 -16.36
N THR A 169 12.19 -45.49 -16.47
CA THR A 169 12.82 -44.81 -17.61
C THR A 169 14.34 -44.79 -17.46
N GLU A 170 15.05 -44.80 -18.58
CA GLU A 170 16.52 -44.69 -18.62
C GLU A 170 17.03 -43.49 -17.79
N LYS A 171 16.36 -42.33 -17.86
CA LYS A 171 16.70 -41.14 -17.06
C LYS A 171 16.54 -41.35 -15.55
N GLN A 172 15.59 -42.18 -15.11
CA GLN A 172 15.44 -42.53 -13.70
C GLN A 172 16.56 -43.47 -13.26
N VAL A 173 16.95 -44.45 -14.09
CA VAL A 173 18.09 -45.33 -13.79
C VAL A 173 19.39 -44.53 -13.63
N ARG A 174 19.60 -43.50 -14.46
CA ARG A 174 20.78 -42.62 -14.36
C ARG A 174 20.84 -41.82 -13.07
N ARG A 175 19.68 -41.53 -12.49
CA ARG A 175 19.58 -40.79 -11.24
C ARG A 175 19.79 -41.70 -10.02
N ILE A 176 19.55 -43.01 -10.18
CA ILE A 176 19.71 -44.00 -9.11
C ILE A 176 21.13 -44.58 -9.03
N MET A 177 21.77 -44.78 -10.18
CA MET A 177 23.15 -45.28 -10.29
C MET A 177 24.19 -44.21 -9.95
#